data_AF-A0A4S3ZVF0-F1
#
_entry.id   AF-A0A4S3ZVF0-F1
#
_cell.length_a   1.000
_cell.length_b   1.000
_cell.length_c   1.000
_cell.angle_alpha   90.00
_cell.angle_beta   90.00
_cell.angle_gamma   90.00
#
_symmetry.space_group_name_H-M   'P 1'
#
loop_
_entity.id
_entity.type
_entity.pdbx_description
1 polymer ?
#
loop_
_entity_poly.entity_id
_entity_poly.type
_entity_poly.pdbx_seq_one_letter_code
_entity_poly.pdbx_strand_id
1 'polypeptide(L)'
;MFFNGVRTSLVAISFSFMCSGLNFTAAHAEEYSFKVTNSTNTTITKILVSENKRKWGYFDIGRGIKPGATTKLVWDQSTNSENCTQWVKAVFADDSEAEPTKFDFCESGLEIEF
;
A
#
# COMPACT_ATOMS: atom_id res chain seq x y z
N MET A 1 -32.34 -8.97 75.32
CA MET A 1 -32.68 -10.39 75.05
C MET A 1 -33.61 -10.39 73.84
N PHE A 2 -33.19 -10.98 72.72
CA PHE A 2 -33.96 -11.61 71.62
C PHE A 2 -33.08 -11.71 70.35
N PHE A 3 -32.40 -12.85 70.27
CA PHE A 3 -32.06 -13.71 69.13
C PHE A 3 -32.02 -13.25 67.65
N ASN A 4 -30.99 -13.82 67.00
CA ASN A 4 -30.90 -14.34 65.61
C ASN A 4 -30.80 -13.30 64.48
N GLY A 5 -29.91 -13.41 63.51
CA GLY A 5 -29.00 -14.48 63.10
C GLY A 5 -28.87 -14.43 61.57
N VAL A 6 -27.70 -14.81 61.03
CA VAL A 6 -27.53 -15.42 59.69
C VAL A 6 -27.86 -14.50 58.48
N ARG A 7 -27.17 -14.43 57.35
CA ARG A 7 -25.92 -14.92 56.78
C ARG A 7 -25.82 -14.14 55.45
N THR A 8 -24.60 -13.84 55.01
CA THR A 8 -24.18 -13.77 53.60
C THR A 8 -25.07 -12.97 52.63
N SER A 9 -24.84 -11.66 52.51
CA SER A 9 -25.15 -10.95 51.25
C SER A 9 -23.98 -11.13 50.29
N LEU A 10 -24.26 -11.87 49.21
CA LEU A 10 -23.41 -12.08 48.06
C LEU A 10 -22.93 -10.75 47.45
N VAL A 11 -21.61 -10.55 47.40
CA VAL A 11 -20.98 -9.57 46.51
C VAL A 11 -20.76 -10.27 45.18
N ALA A 12 -21.53 -9.88 44.16
CA ALA A 12 -21.29 -10.27 42.77
C ALA A 12 -21.23 -9.02 41.91
N ILE A 13 -20.07 -8.35 41.89
CA ILE A 13 -19.76 -7.33 40.89
C ILE A 13 -19.12 -8.07 39.71
N SER A 14 -19.96 -8.51 38.77
CA SER A 14 -19.50 -9.03 37.48
C SER A 14 -19.08 -7.85 36.60
N PHE A 15 -17.79 -7.51 36.64
CA PHE A 15 -17.18 -6.57 35.69
C PHE A 15 -16.85 -7.35 34.42
N SER A 16 -17.80 -7.40 33.48
CA SER A 16 -17.58 -7.98 32.16
C SER A 16 -16.62 -7.06 31.38
N PHE A 17 -15.31 -7.27 31.53
CA PHE A 17 -14.32 -6.64 30.66
C PHE A 17 -14.52 -7.20 29.25
N MET A 18 -15.12 -6.35 28.41
CA MET A 18 -15.37 -6.57 27.00
C MET A 18 -14.01 -6.63 26.28
N CYS A 19 -13.39 -7.80 26.23
CA CYS A 19 -12.29 -8.06 25.31
C CYS A 19 -12.88 -8.30 23.92
N SER A 20 -13.31 -7.23 23.26
CA SER A 20 -13.35 -7.19 21.80
C SER A 20 -11.92 -7.39 21.33
N GLY A 21 -11.55 -8.64 21.06
CA GLY A 21 -10.29 -8.99 20.44
C GLY A 21 -10.20 -8.25 19.12
N LEU A 22 -9.45 -7.15 19.11
CA LEU A 22 -8.90 -6.58 17.90
C LEU A 22 -8.06 -7.69 17.29
N ASN A 23 -8.61 -8.36 16.30
CA ASN A 23 -7.86 -9.21 15.40
C ASN A 23 -6.95 -8.25 14.64
N PHE A 24 -5.77 -7.97 15.21
CA PHE A 24 -4.65 -7.47 14.45
C PHE A 24 -4.29 -8.61 13.50
N THR A 25 -4.91 -8.63 12.32
CA THR A 25 -4.30 -9.29 11.17
C THR A 25 -2.93 -8.64 11.06
N ALA A 26 -1.89 -9.38 11.44
CA ALA A 26 -0.53 -9.03 11.10
C ALA A 26 -0.54 -8.90 9.58
N ALA A 27 -0.61 -7.66 9.08
CA ALA A 27 -0.35 -7.36 7.70
C ALA A 27 1.10 -7.80 7.49
N HIS A 28 1.28 -9.01 6.96
CA HIS A 28 2.53 -9.36 6.34
C HIS A 28 2.81 -8.20 5.38
N ALA A 29 3.93 -7.52 5.59
CA ALA A 29 4.36 -6.47 4.69
C ALA A 29 4.79 -7.17 3.40
N GLU A 30 3.79 -7.56 2.59
CA GLU A 30 3.97 -8.06 1.24
C GLU A 30 4.76 -6.96 0.51
N GLU A 31 6.00 -7.26 0.14
CA GLU A 31 6.83 -6.35 -0.63
C GLU A 31 6.33 -6.39 -2.08
N TYR A 32 5.30 -5.60 -2.36
CA TYR A 32 4.74 -5.50 -3.70
C TYR A 32 5.81 -4.96 -4.64
N SER A 33 6.01 -5.63 -5.76
CA SER A 33 6.99 -5.22 -6.74
C SER A 33 6.49 -5.48 -8.15
N PHE A 34 6.91 -4.61 -9.06
CA PHE A 34 6.47 -4.61 -10.44
C PHE A 34 7.65 -4.31 -11.35
N LYS A 35 7.57 -4.74 -12.60
CA LYS A 35 8.58 -4.40 -13.60
C LYS A 35 8.11 -3.25 -14.46
N VAL A 36 9.05 -2.40 -14.85
CA VAL A 36 8.83 -1.34 -15.82
C VAL A 36 9.80 -1.54 -16.97
N THR A 37 9.27 -1.66 -18.18
CA THR A 37 10.03 -1.73 -19.42
C THR A 37 9.84 -0.44 -20.20
N ASN A 38 10.95 0.16 -20.65
CA ASN A 38 10.91 1.28 -21.57
C ASN A 38 11.04 0.76 -23.00
N SER A 39 9.93 0.68 -23.73
CA SER A 39 9.89 0.29 -25.14
C SER A 39 9.96 1.48 -26.08
N THR A 40 10.03 2.70 -25.53
CA THR A 40 10.27 3.93 -26.30
C THR A 40 11.74 4.14 -26.64
N ASN A 41 12.00 5.15 -27.49
CA ASN A 41 13.36 5.59 -27.84
C ASN A 41 13.92 6.68 -26.91
N THR A 42 13.17 7.12 -25.89
CA THR A 42 13.57 8.18 -24.96
C THR A 42 13.76 7.61 -23.57
N THR A 43 14.80 8.02 -22.85
CA THR A 43 15.04 7.54 -21.47
C THR A 43 13.91 7.98 -20.55
N ILE A 44 13.37 7.08 -19.74
CA ILE A 44 12.44 7.43 -18.66
C ILE A 44 13.25 7.93 -17.47
N THR A 45 12.91 9.12 -16.98
CA THR A 45 13.60 9.78 -15.85
C THR A 45 12.82 9.69 -14.55
N LYS A 46 11.49 9.53 -14.61
CA LYS A 46 10.63 9.31 -13.44
C LYS A 46 9.46 8.38 -13.77
N ILE A 47 9.06 7.58 -12.79
CA ILE A 47 7.75 6.91 -12.79
C ILE A 47 6.88 7.60 -11.75
N LEU A 48 5.71 8.08 -12.17
CA LEU A 48 4.76 8.79 -11.33
C LEU A 48 3.57 7.90 -11.04
N VAL A 49 3.07 7.98 -9.81
CA VAL A 49 1.92 7.19 -9.34
C VAL A 49 0.88 8.06 -8.62
N SER A 50 -0.41 7.76 -8.80
CA SER A 50 -1.49 8.53 -8.19
C SER A 50 -2.79 7.73 -8.05
N GLU A 51 -3.47 7.88 -6.90
CA GLU A 51 -4.81 7.32 -6.72
C GLU A 51 -5.87 8.05 -7.55
N ASN A 52 -5.66 9.34 -7.83
CA ASN A 52 -6.72 10.26 -8.27
C ASN A 52 -6.36 11.20 -9.43
N LYS A 53 -5.17 11.04 -10.04
CA LYS A 53 -4.58 11.90 -11.09
C LYS A 53 -4.31 13.36 -10.70
N ARG A 54 -4.53 13.76 -9.45
CA ARG A 54 -4.34 15.14 -8.97
C ARG A 54 -3.04 15.33 -8.22
N LYS A 55 -2.69 14.38 -7.34
CA LYS A 55 -1.42 14.36 -6.61
C LYS A 55 -0.62 13.16 -7.07
N TRP A 56 0.64 13.39 -7.41
CA TRP A 56 1.52 12.37 -7.96
C TRP A 56 2.69 12.14 -7.01
N GLY A 57 2.83 10.89 -6.54
CA GLY A 57 4.08 10.39 -5.98
C GLY A 57 5.03 10.02 -7.10
N TYR A 58 6.29 9.74 -6.78
CA TYR A 58 7.28 9.30 -7.74
C TYR A 58 8.13 8.18 -7.17
N PHE A 59 8.55 7.27 -8.04
CA PHE A 59 9.60 6.30 -7.73
C PHE A 59 10.96 6.89 -8.10
N ASP A 60 11.94 6.76 -7.20
CA ASP A 60 13.33 7.02 -7.54
C ASP A 60 13.87 5.84 -8.36
N ILE A 61 14.24 6.12 -9.60
CA ILE A 61 14.79 5.17 -10.56
C ILE A 61 16.26 5.46 -10.89
N GLY A 62 16.92 6.29 -10.08
CA GLY A 62 18.33 6.67 -10.22
C GLY A 62 18.61 7.39 -11.54
N ARG A 63 19.45 6.78 -12.37
CA ARG A 63 19.86 7.35 -13.68
C ARG A 63 18.79 7.21 -14.78
N GLY A 64 17.61 6.70 -14.46
CA GLY A 64 16.53 6.45 -15.41
C GLY A 64 16.59 5.08 -16.07
N ILE A 65 15.52 4.76 -16.79
CA ILE A 65 15.35 3.50 -17.54
C ILE A 65 15.61 3.81 -19.02
N LYS A 66 16.74 3.31 -19.54
CA LYS A 66 17.14 3.51 -20.94
C LYS A 66 16.17 2.82 -21.91
N PRO A 67 16.12 3.24 -23.19
CA PRO A 67 15.42 2.51 -24.24
C PRO A 67 15.75 1.03 -24.25
N GLY A 68 14.71 0.18 -24.32
CA GLY A 68 14.79 -1.28 -24.30
C GLY A 68 15.14 -1.90 -22.95
N ALA A 69 15.31 -1.11 -21.88
CA ALA A 69 15.68 -1.62 -20.57
C ALA A 69 14.43 -1.89 -19.70
N THR A 70 14.54 -2.90 -18.84
CA THR A 70 13.56 -3.23 -17.80
C THR A 70 14.19 -3.01 -16.43
N THR A 71 13.45 -2.40 -15.51
CA THR A 71 13.82 -2.30 -14.10
C THR A 71 12.71 -2.88 -13.23
N LYS A 72 13.07 -3.38 -12.04
CA LYS A 72 12.13 -3.81 -11.02
C LYS A 72 11.99 -2.69 -9.99
N LEU A 73 10.77 -2.24 -9.74
CA LEU A 73 10.45 -1.25 -8.71
C LEU A 73 9.72 -1.94 -7.55
N VAL A 74 10.01 -1.47 -6.35
CA VAL A 74 9.40 -1.94 -5.11
C VAL A 74 8.46 -0.85 -4.63
N TRP A 75 7.22 -1.25 -4.32
CA TRP A 75 6.24 -0.39 -3.68
C TRP A 75 6.65 -0.14 -2.23
N ASP A 76 6.60 1.11 -1.80
CA ASP A 76 6.96 1.46 -0.43
C ASP A 76 5.91 0.90 0.55
N GLN A 77 6.35 0.08 1.50
CA GLN A 77 5.45 -0.55 2.45
C GLN A 77 4.68 0.46 3.32
N SER A 78 5.22 1.67 3.51
CA SER A 78 4.54 2.74 4.24
C SER A 78 3.28 3.26 3.55
N THR A 79 3.12 3.00 2.25
CA THR A 79 1.92 3.33 1.48
C THR A 79 1.04 2.11 1.18
N ASN A 80 1.28 0.96 1.82
CA ASN A 80 0.43 -0.24 1.67
C ASN A 80 -1.03 -0.05 2.14
N SER A 81 -1.34 1.04 2.86
CA SER A 81 -2.72 1.41 3.18
C SER A 81 -3.46 2.13 2.05
N GLU A 82 -2.76 2.52 0.98
CA GLU A 82 -3.36 3.14 -0.20
C GLU A 82 -4.11 2.10 -1.04
N ASN A 83 -4.94 2.58 -1.98
CA ASN A 83 -5.66 1.67 -2.88
C ASN A 83 -4.66 0.95 -3.81
N CYS A 84 -4.87 -0.36 -4.03
CA CYS A 84 -4.07 -1.12 -4.99
C CYS A 84 -4.20 -0.61 -6.43
N THR A 85 -5.35 -0.05 -6.79
CA THR A 85 -5.59 0.44 -8.14
C THR A 85 -5.09 1.88 -8.30
N GLN A 86 -3.97 2.04 -8.99
CA GLN A 86 -3.26 3.31 -9.09
C GLN A 86 -3.08 3.72 -10.55
N TRP A 87 -3.03 5.03 -10.80
CA TRP A 87 -2.64 5.58 -12.08
C TRP A 87 -1.13 5.70 -12.14
N VAL A 88 -0.54 5.27 -13.25
CA VAL A 88 0.90 5.32 -13.49
C VAL A 88 1.16 6.07 -14.79
N LYS A 89 2.22 6.89 -14.80
CA LYS A 89 2.76 7.49 -16.01
C LYS A 89 4.29 7.62 -15.92
N ALA A 90 4.94 7.62 -17.08
CA ALA A 90 6.37 7.90 -17.20
C ALA A 90 6.61 9.38 -17.53
N VAL A 91 7.71 9.93 -17.01
CA VAL A 91 8.29 11.19 -17.48
C VAL A 91 9.56 10.86 -18.24
N PHE A 92 9.69 11.39 -19.45
CA PHE A 92 10.81 11.12 -20.34
C PHE A 92 11.90 12.20 -20.21
N ALA A 93 13.08 11.94 -20.77
CA ALA A 93 14.23 12.84 -20.72
C ALA A 93 14.06 14.14 -21.54
N ASP A 94 13.05 14.19 -22.40
CA ASP A 94 12.64 15.38 -23.17
C ASP A 94 11.51 16.17 -22.47
N ASP A 95 11.27 15.88 -21.18
CA ASP A 95 10.20 16.43 -20.34
C ASP A 95 8.77 16.10 -20.81
N SER A 96 8.60 15.25 -21.82
CA SER A 96 7.28 14.71 -22.18
C SER A 96 6.80 13.69 -21.15
N GLU A 97 5.48 13.50 -21.08
CA GLU A 97 4.84 12.53 -20.19
C GLU A 97 4.01 11.53 -20.98
N ALA A 98 4.04 10.26 -20.55
CA ALA A 98 3.12 9.26 -21.08
C ALA A 98 1.68 9.50 -20.59
N GLU A 99 0.71 9.04 -21.37
CA GLU A 99 -0.69 9.05 -20.96
C GLU A 99 -0.89 8.22 -19.68
N PRO A 100 -1.57 8.77 -18.64
CA PRO A 100 -1.84 8.05 -17.41
C PRO A 100 -2.67 6.79 -17.63
N THR A 101 -2.10 5.63 -17.28
CA THR A 101 -2.76 4.33 -17.37
C THR A 101 -3.00 3.76 -15.98
N LYS A 102 -4.14 3.10 -15.77
CA LYS A 102 -4.51 2.54 -14.46
C LYS A 102 -4.08 1.08 -14.36
N PHE A 103 -3.42 0.72 -13.27
CA PHE A 103 -2.96 -0.63 -12.98
C PHE A 103 -3.42 -1.09 -11.60
N ASP A 104 -3.56 -2.40 -11.43
CA ASP A 104 -3.84 -3.02 -10.15
C ASP A 104 -2.56 -3.65 -9.58
N PHE A 105 -2.01 -3.05 -8.52
CA PHE A 105 -0.79 -3.50 -7.87
C PHE A 105 -1.02 -4.65 -6.88
N CYS A 106 -2.27 -5.01 -6.59
CA CYS A 106 -2.59 -6.22 -5.84
C CYS A 106 -2.35 -7.50 -6.66
N GLU A 107 -2.21 -7.39 -7.99
CA GLU A 107 -1.86 -8.52 -8.84
C GLU A 107 -0.37 -8.85 -8.74
N SER A 108 -0.06 -10.14 -8.59
CA SER A 108 1.32 -10.60 -8.55
C SER A 108 1.95 -10.57 -9.95
N GLY A 109 3.20 -10.10 -10.04
CA GLY A 109 3.97 -10.14 -11.29
C GLY A 109 3.58 -9.06 -12.30
N LEU A 110 3.06 -7.92 -11.85
CA LEU A 110 2.72 -6.79 -12.71
C LEU A 110 3.93 -6.34 -13.54
N GLU A 111 3.74 -6.23 -14.85
CA GLU A 111 4.70 -5.66 -15.80
C GLU A 111 4.05 -4.49 -16.53
N ILE A 112 4.72 -3.34 -16.51
CA ILE A 112 4.27 -2.11 -17.14
C ILE A 112 5.23 -1.79 -18.28
N GLU A 113 4.69 -1.53 -19.46
CA GLU A 113 5.43 -1.16 -20.65
C GLU A 113 5.03 0.26 -21.08
N PHE A 114 6.02 1.07 -21.43
CA PHE A 114 5.86 2.44 -21.92
C PHE A 114 6.41 2.58 -23.33
#